data_AF-A0A380FKL3-F1
#
_entry.id   AF-A0A380FKL3-F1
#
_cell.length_a   1.000
_cell.length_b   1.000
_cell.length_c   1.000
_cell.angle_alpha   90.00
_cell.angle_beta   90.00
_cell.angle_gamma   90.00
#
_symmetry.space_group_name_H-M   'P 1'
#
loop_
_entity.id
_entity.type
_entity.pdbx_description
1 polymer ?
#
loop_
_entity_poly.entity_id
_entity_poly.type
_entity_poly.pdbx_seq_one_letter_code
_entity_poly.pdbx_strand_id
1 'polypeptide(L)'
;MKRTLILIISAIFVLSACGNDDNGNNKKQQATNDQQESGSVKEIATDKNVQGNNYRTILPFKESQARGVLQDNMANSYNGEDFEDGLLELSKEVFPTDDYIYQDGQYFDKDTINAYLQPKYTKSEVDKMDEDERKEKKANENLGLNPSHKGESDPEKNCQKITGISF
;
A
#
# COMPACT_ATOMS: atom_id res chain seq x y z
N MET A 1 10.39 18.55 -58.40
CA MET A 1 10.90 19.38 -57.28
C MET A 1 9.83 20.26 -56.61
N LYS A 2 8.85 20.82 -57.33
CA LYS A 2 7.80 21.68 -56.72
C LYS A 2 6.81 20.93 -55.82
N ARG A 3 6.47 19.67 -56.18
CA ARG A 3 5.54 18.81 -55.43
C ARG A 3 6.16 18.15 -54.20
N THR A 4 7.47 17.90 -54.23
CA THR A 4 8.23 17.35 -53.09
C THR A 4 8.50 18.41 -52.03
N LEU A 5 8.59 19.68 -52.42
CA LEU A 5 8.72 20.82 -51.51
C LEU A 5 7.47 21.00 -50.63
N ILE A 6 6.27 20.79 -51.19
CA ILE A 6 4.99 20.92 -50.48
C ILE A 6 4.84 19.85 -49.40
N LEU A 7 5.29 18.62 -49.67
CA LEU A 7 5.25 17.52 -48.70
C LEU A 7 6.17 17.76 -47.50
N ILE A 8 7.37 18.32 -47.72
CA ILE A 8 8.32 18.64 -46.64
C ILE A 8 7.79 19.76 -45.73
N ILE A 9 7.10 20.77 -46.29
CA ILE A 9 6.53 21.88 -45.51
C ILE A 9 5.38 21.39 -44.61
N SER A 10 4.56 20.43 -45.08
CA SER A 10 3.47 19.87 -44.27
C SER A 10 3.96 19.07 -43.06
N ALA A 11 5.11 18.40 -43.17
CA ALA A 11 5.67 17.60 -42.07
C ALA A 11 6.17 18.47 -40.90
N ILE A 12 6.62 19.70 -41.16
CA ILE A 12 7.13 20.61 -40.13
C ILE A 12 5.99 21.15 -39.24
N PHE A 13 4.80 21.37 -39.81
CA PHE A 13 3.64 21.86 -39.05
C PHE A 13 3.07 20.84 -38.05
N VAL A 14 3.27 19.53 -38.28
CA VAL A 14 2.77 18.48 -37.39
C VAL A 14 3.64 18.34 -36.13
N LEU A 15 4.93 18.74 -36.18
CA LEU A 15 5.82 18.69 -35.01
C LEU A 15 5.64 19.86 -34.03
N SER A 16 4.92 20.92 -34.39
CA SER A 16 4.71 22.10 -33.53
C SER A 16 3.55 21.94 -32.53
N ALA A 17 2.86 20.80 -32.53
CA ALA A 17 1.65 20.59 -31.72
C ALA A 17 1.90 20.00 -30.32
N CYS A 18 3.16 19.75 -29.94
CA CYS A 18 3.55 19.44 -28.56
C CYS A 18 4.39 20.57 -27.98
N GLY A 19 3.74 21.69 -27.65
CA GLY A 19 4.29 22.75 -26.82
C GLY A 19 3.31 23.03 -25.68
N ASN A 20 3.66 22.56 -24.48
CA ASN A 20 2.91 22.84 -23.26
C ASN A 20 2.95 24.35 -22.99
N ASP A 21 1.78 24.97 -22.92
CA ASP A 21 1.61 26.39 -22.59
C ASP A 21 1.77 26.56 -21.07
N ASP A 22 3.02 26.68 -20.61
CA ASP A 22 3.32 27.11 -19.23
C ASP A 22 3.06 28.62 -19.11
N ASN A 23 1.77 28.96 -19.08
CA ASN A 23 1.31 30.27 -18.65
C ASN A 23 1.53 30.40 -17.15
N GLY A 24 2.63 31.08 -16.82
CA GLY A 24 3.03 31.39 -15.45
C GLY A 24 1.94 32.08 -14.66
N ASN A 25 1.55 31.46 -13.55
CA ASN A 25 1.04 32.14 -12.37
C ASN A 25 1.57 31.43 -11.12
N ASN A 26 2.82 31.75 -10.79
CA ASN A 26 3.39 31.52 -9.46
C ASN A 26 2.59 32.34 -8.43
N LYS A 27 1.47 31.80 -7.93
CA LYS A 27 0.92 32.21 -6.64
C LYS A 27 1.44 31.24 -5.59
N LYS A 28 2.60 31.57 -5.01
CA LYS A 28 2.96 31.13 -3.66
C LYS A 28 1.85 31.60 -2.73
N GLN A 29 0.86 30.75 -2.46
CA GLN A 29 0.00 30.93 -1.30
C GLN A 29 0.80 30.52 -0.07
N GLN A 30 1.36 31.55 0.56
CA GLN A 30 1.91 31.52 1.89
C GLN A 30 0.77 31.15 2.84
N ALA A 31 0.77 29.90 3.33
CA ALA A 31 -0.08 29.50 4.43
C ALA A 31 0.50 30.11 5.72
N THR A 32 -0.02 31.29 6.08
CA THR A 32 0.03 31.81 7.43
C THR A 32 -0.97 31.02 8.28
N ASN A 33 -0.48 30.26 9.26
CA ASN A 33 -1.04 30.33 10.61
C ASN A 33 -0.12 29.68 11.64
N ASP A 34 0.05 30.44 12.71
CA ASP A 34 0.85 30.19 13.88
C ASP A 34 0.38 28.95 14.65
N GLN A 35 1.33 28.13 15.09
CA GLN A 35 1.46 27.76 16.50
C GLN A 35 2.67 26.85 16.67
N GLN A 36 3.51 27.27 17.60
CA GLN A 36 4.74 26.68 18.04
C GLN A 36 4.43 25.48 18.94
N GLU A 37 4.83 24.28 18.53
CA GLU A 37 5.04 23.16 19.46
C GLU A 37 6.30 22.39 19.02
N SER A 38 7.10 22.06 20.02
CA SER A 38 8.48 21.61 19.92
C SER A 38 8.57 20.13 19.49
N GLY A 39 9.35 19.83 18.46
CA GLY A 39 9.93 18.50 18.24
C GLY A 39 9.18 17.48 17.37
N SER A 40 7.92 17.72 16.97
CA SER A 40 7.17 16.86 16.05
C SER A 40 6.96 17.54 14.70
N VAL A 41 7.30 16.87 13.60
CA VAL A 41 6.90 17.34 12.26
C VAL A 41 5.38 17.43 12.25
N LYS A 42 4.82 18.63 12.00
CA LYS A 42 3.37 18.81 11.89
C LYS A 42 2.86 17.91 10.77
N GLU A 43 1.99 16.97 11.11
CA GLU A 43 1.32 16.14 10.13
C GLU A 43 0.29 17.00 9.38
N ILE A 44 0.46 17.12 8.07
CA ILE A 44 -0.41 17.93 7.21
C ILE A 44 -0.98 17.02 6.13
N ALA A 45 -2.29 17.08 5.90
CA ALA A 45 -2.92 16.34 4.82
C ALA A 45 -2.63 17.03 3.47
N THR A 46 -2.50 16.25 2.39
CA THR A 46 -2.39 16.77 1.03
C THR A 46 -3.62 17.60 0.61
N ASP A 47 -3.44 18.48 -0.37
CA ASP A 47 -4.50 19.36 -0.86
C ASP A 47 -5.61 18.56 -1.56
N LYS A 48 -6.89 18.87 -1.23
CA LYS A 48 -8.07 18.26 -1.87
C LYS A 48 -8.06 18.44 -3.39
N ASN A 49 -7.57 19.57 -3.89
CA ASN A 49 -7.54 19.86 -5.33
C ASN A 49 -6.58 18.94 -6.10
N VAL A 50 -5.58 18.36 -5.42
CA VAL A 50 -4.61 17.45 -6.04
C VAL A 50 -5.16 16.02 -6.08
N GLN A 51 -5.86 15.58 -5.04
CA GLN A 51 -6.36 14.20 -4.92
C GLN A 51 -7.74 13.98 -5.58
N GLY A 52 -8.50 15.05 -5.84
CA GLY A 52 -9.82 14.94 -6.44
C GLY A 52 -10.77 14.10 -5.57
N ASN A 53 -11.26 12.99 -6.11
CA ASN A 53 -12.17 12.07 -5.41
C ASN A 53 -11.45 11.01 -4.56
N ASN A 54 -10.12 10.94 -4.62
CA ASN A 54 -9.34 9.99 -3.82
C ASN A 54 -9.04 10.53 -2.42
N TYR A 55 -8.61 9.64 -1.54
CA TYR A 55 -8.19 10.03 -0.20
C TYR A 55 -7.03 11.01 -0.23
N ARG A 56 -7.05 11.99 0.67
CA ARG A 56 -5.86 12.75 1.02
C ARG A 56 -4.90 11.89 1.82
N THR A 57 -3.61 12.17 1.71
CA THR A 57 -2.55 11.46 2.43
C THR A 57 -1.84 12.35 3.44
N ILE A 58 -1.25 11.74 4.46
CA ILE A 58 -0.50 12.45 5.51
C ILE A 58 0.93 12.75 5.03
N LEU A 59 1.40 13.97 5.27
CA LEU A 59 2.79 14.39 5.12
C LEU A 59 3.43 14.62 6.49
N PRO A 60 4.69 14.20 6.72
CA PRO A 60 5.56 13.51 5.76
C PRO A 60 5.04 12.09 5.48
N PHE A 61 5.22 11.64 4.24
CA PHE A 61 4.78 10.33 3.82
C PHE A 61 5.45 9.25 4.67
N LYS A 62 4.64 8.33 5.21
CA LYS A 62 5.11 7.15 5.94
C LYS A 62 4.81 5.93 5.08
N GLU A 63 5.87 5.29 4.62
CA GLU A 63 5.76 4.06 3.84
C GLU A 63 5.14 2.93 4.68
N SER A 64 4.51 1.97 4.01
CA SER A 64 4.03 0.73 4.64
C SER A 64 5.15 -0.01 5.39
N GLN A 65 4.86 -0.47 6.60
CA GLN A 65 5.77 -1.35 7.37
C GLN A 65 5.90 -2.74 6.72
N ALA A 66 4.99 -3.08 5.80
CA ALA A 66 5.00 -4.31 5.03
C ALA A 66 5.30 -4.08 3.54
N ARG A 67 5.95 -2.98 3.18
CA ARG A 67 6.33 -2.69 1.79
C ARG A 67 7.11 -3.87 1.18
N GLY A 68 6.76 -4.26 -0.04
CA GLY A 68 7.38 -5.38 -0.75
C GLY A 68 6.66 -6.73 -0.59
N VAL A 69 5.79 -6.89 0.42
CA VAL A 69 5.14 -8.19 0.68
C VAL A 69 4.22 -8.60 -0.46
N LEU A 70 3.49 -7.68 -1.09
CA LEU A 70 2.59 -8.01 -2.20
C LEU A 70 3.35 -8.48 -3.44
N GLN A 71 4.49 -7.85 -3.73
CA GLN A 71 5.37 -8.22 -4.83
C GLN A 71 5.93 -9.64 -4.64
N ASP A 72 6.23 -10.02 -3.39
CA ASP A 72 6.78 -11.34 -3.05
C ASP A 72 5.70 -12.45 -3.06
N ASN A 73 4.42 -12.12 -2.79
CA ASN A 73 3.38 -13.11 -2.50
C ASN A 73 2.21 -13.17 -3.49
N MET A 74 2.09 -12.20 -4.41
CA MET A 74 1.05 -12.23 -5.44
C MET A 74 1.48 -13.04 -6.66
N ALA A 75 0.51 -13.69 -7.32
CA ALA A 75 0.78 -14.53 -8.48
C ALA A 75 1.39 -13.77 -9.67
N ASN A 76 1.04 -12.48 -9.82
CA ASN A 76 1.60 -11.57 -10.81
C ASN A 76 1.33 -10.11 -10.38
N SER A 77 1.92 -9.15 -11.09
CA SER A 77 1.79 -7.72 -10.78
C SER A 77 0.37 -7.18 -10.94
N TYR A 78 -0.39 -7.66 -11.94
CA TYR A 78 -1.76 -7.23 -12.15
C TYR A 78 -2.66 -7.61 -10.97
N ASN A 79 -2.49 -8.80 -10.41
CA ASN A 79 -3.23 -9.23 -9.23
C ASN A 79 -2.89 -8.38 -8.00
N GLY A 80 -1.64 -7.93 -7.85
CA GLY A 80 -1.24 -7.07 -6.74
C GLY A 80 -1.85 -5.68 -6.83
N GLU A 81 -1.82 -5.08 -8.03
CA GLU A 81 -2.44 -3.77 -8.30
C GLU A 81 -3.95 -3.81 -8.10
N ASP A 82 -4.63 -4.80 -8.69
CA ASP A 82 -6.09 -4.96 -8.57
C ASP A 82 -6.53 -5.25 -7.12
N PHE A 83 -5.70 -5.97 -6.35
CA PHE A 83 -5.96 -6.20 -4.92
C PHE A 83 -5.87 -4.91 -4.09
N GLU A 84 -4.84 -4.08 -4.31
CA GLU A 84 -4.70 -2.80 -3.61
C GLU A 84 -5.82 -1.82 -4.00
N ASP A 85 -6.09 -1.68 -5.29
CA ASP A 85 -7.12 -0.78 -5.81
C ASP A 85 -8.54 -1.20 -5.37
N GLY A 86 -8.84 -2.50 -5.44
CA GLY A 86 -10.12 -3.04 -5.00
C GLY A 86 -10.36 -2.85 -3.50
N LEU A 87 -9.33 -3.04 -2.67
CA LEU A 87 -9.43 -2.77 -1.24
C LEU A 87 -9.59 -1.27 -0.95
N LEU A 88 -8.91 -0.41 -1.71
CA LEU A 88 -9.06 1.03 -1.58
C LEU A 88 -10.47 1.49 -1.95
N GLU A 89 -11.07 0.93 -3.00
CA GLU A 89 -12.43 1.26 -3.42
C GLU A 89 -13.47 0.83 -2.38
N LEU A 90 -13.37 -0.40 -1.87
CA LEU A 90 -14.20 -0.86 -0.74
C LEU A 90 -14.04 0.02 0.49
N SER A 91 -12.81 0.51 0.75
CA SER A 91 -12.55 1.41 1.88
C SER A 91 -13.31 2.74 1.72
N LYS A 92 -13.46 3.28 0.51
CA LYS A 92 -14.22 4.52 0.27
C LYS A 92 -15.70 4.40 0.61
N GLU A 93 -16.27 3.19 0.49
CA GLU A 93 -17.65 2.93 0.87
C GLU A 93 -17.85 2.96 2.39
N VAL A 94 -16.88 2.44 3.14
CA VAL A 94 -16.94 2.33 4.62
C VAL A 94 -16.42 3.61 5.30
N PHE A 95 -15.41 4.25 4.71
CA PHE A 95 -14.70 5.41 5.24
C PHE A 95 -14.67 6.52 4.18
N PRO A 96 -15.68 7.42 4.12
CA PRO A 96 -15.76 8.44 3.08
C PRO A 96 -14.50 9.34 3.00
N THR A 97 -14.05 9.63 1.78
CA THR A 97 -12.80 10.40 1.51
C THR A 97 -12.84 11.86 1.99
N ASP A 98 -14.03 12.39 2.25
CA ASP A 98 -14.21 13.74 2.80
C ASP A 98 -13.87 13.82 4.29
N ASP A 99 -14.11 12.74 5.03
CA ASP A 99 -13.97 12.66 6.48
C ASP A 99 -12.66 11.98 6.90
N TYR A 100 -12.12 11.10 6.06
CA TYR A 100 -10.95 10.29 6.35
C TYR A 100 -9.76 10.61 5.44
N ILE A 101 -8.57 10.31 5.94
CA ILE A 101 -7.30 10.42 5.22
C ILE A 101 -6.65 9.04 5.14
N TYR A 102 -5.95 8.78 4.05
CA TYR A 102 -5.27 7.54 3.79
C TYR A 102 -3.84 7.57 4.31
N GLN A 103 -3.42 6.45 4.88
CA GLN A 103 -2.06 6.18 5.27
C GLN A 103 -1.77 4.70 5.00
N ASP A 104 -0.58 4.41 4.50
CA ASP A 104 -0.11 3.04 4.33
C ASP A 104 -0.10 2.29 5.67
N GLY A 105 -0.27 0.96 5.62
CA GLY A 105 -0.33 0.10 6.81
C GLY A 105 0.88 0.26 7.74
N GLN A 106 0.62 0.70 8.97
CA GLN A 106 1.66 0.91 9.99
C GLN A 106 1.69 -0.15 11.09
N TYR A 107 0.61 -0.91 11.26
CA TYR A 107 0.44 -1.80 12.41
C TYR A 107 1.03 -3.20 12.20
N PHE A 108 1.02 -3.68 10.95
CA PHE A 108 1.57 -4.99 10.60
C PHE A 108 2.85 -4.79 9.78
N ASP A 109 3.99 -5.18 10.34
CA ASP A 109 5.27 -5.20 9.64
C ASP A 109 5.42 -6.43 8.73
N LYS A 110 6.44 -6.39 7.86
CA LYS A 110 6.75 -7.48 6.92
C LYS A 110 6.88 -8.84 7.61
N ASP A 111 7.56 -8.90 8.75
CA ASP A 111 7.81 -10.16 9.47
C ASP A 111 6.51 -10.74 10.05
N THR A 112 5.63 -9.89 10.57
CA THR A 112 4.33 -10.31 11.09
C THR A 112 3.41 -10.81 9.99
N ILE A 113 3.33 -10.10 8.86
CA ILE A 113 2.52 -10.58 7.72
C ILE A 113 3.09 -11.89 7.18
N ASN A 114 4.40 -12.01 7.02
CA ASN A 114 5.03 -13.25 6.56
C ASN A 114 4.78 -14.42 7.52
N ALA A 115 4.78 -14.17 8.83
CA ALA A 115 4.40 -15.17 9.82
C ALA A 115 2.94 -15.60 9.70
N TYR A 116 2.02 -14.67 9.40
CA TYR A 116 0.59 -14.98 9.17
C TYR A 116 0.40 -15.81 7.90
N LEU A 117 1.22 -15.58 6.87
CA LEU A 117 1.21 -16.36 5.63
C LEU A 117 1.84 -17.75 5.79
N GLN A 118 2.50 -18.05 6.91
CA GLN A 118 3.00 -19.40 7.17
C GLN A 118 1.86 -20.38 7.45
N PRO A 119 2.09 -21.69 7.22
CA PRO A 119 1.20 -22.72 7.72
C PRO A 119 1.24 -22.79 9.23
N LYS A 120 0.13 -23.19 9.84
CA LYS A 120 0.08 -23.45 11.28
C LYS A 120 0.99 -24.64 11.64
N TYR A 121 1.93 -24.40 12.55
CA TYR A 121 2.90 -25.41 12.96
C TYR A 121 2.32 -26.34 14.03
N THR A 122 2.63 -27.62 13.90
CA THR A 122 2.41 -28.60 14.96
C THR A 122 3.54 -28.51 15.99
N LYS A 123 3.27 -28.95 17.22
CA LYS A 123 4.28 -28.98 18.29
C LYS A 123 5.55 -29.73 17.86
N SER A 124 5.41 -30.87 17.19
CA SER A 124 6.56 -31.65 16.71
C SER A 124 7.37 -30.93 15.63
N GLU A 125 6.79 -30.00 14.88
CA GLU A 125 7.53 -29.20 13.90
C GLU A 125 8.32 -28.11 14.60
N VAL A 126 7.68 -27.37 15.52
CA VAL A 126 8.36 -26.36 16.34
C VAL A 126 9.51 -26.96 17.15
N ASP A 127 9.31 -28.14 17.76
CA ASP A 127 10.33 -28.84 18.56
C ASP A 127 11.57 -29.22 17.74
N LYS A 128 11.45 -29.33 16.41
CA LYS A 128 12.54 -29.68 15.49
C LYS A 128 13.25 -28.47 14.88
N MET A 129 12.64 -27.28 14.95
CA MET A 129 13.27 -26.03 14.51
C MET A 129 14.36 -25.62 15.51
N ASP A 130 15.44 -25.03 15.01
CA ASP A 130 16.42 -24.38 15.87
C ASP A 130 15.91 -23.02 16.39
N GLU A 131 16.63 -22.43 17.34
CA GLU A 131 16.22 -21.17 17.99
C GLU A 131 16.14 -19.99 17.00
N ASP A 132 17.02 -19.95 16.01
CA ASP A 132 17.06 -18.86 15.03
C ASP A 132 15.86 -18.98 14.07
N GLU A 133 15.58 -20.19 13.58
CA GLU A 133 14.41 -20.48 12.75
C GLU A 133 13.09 -20.18 13.48
N ARG A 134 12.99 -20.55 14.77
CA ARG A 134 11.81 -20.25 15.59
C ARG A 134 11.58 -18.76 15.71
N LYS A 135 12.65 -17.98 15.88
CA LYS A 135 12.57 -16.52 16.02
C LYS A 135 12.21 -15.84 14.72
N GLU A 136 12.86 -16.21 13.61
CA GLU A 136 12.58 -15.66 12.28
C GLU A 136 11.13 -15.91 11.87
N LYS A 137 10.63 -17.13 12.05
CA LYS A 137 9.27 -17.51 11.65
C LYS A 137 8.19 -17.16 12.68
N LYS A 138 8.57 -16.52 13.80
CA LYS A 138 7.70 -16.34 14.98
C LYS A 138 6.96 -17.64 15.36
N ALA A 139 7.64 -18.79 15.24
CA ALA A 139 7.03 -20.11 15.36
C ALA A 139 6.48 -20.41 16.76
N ASN A 140 7.07 -19.77 17.79
CA ASN A 140 6.59 -19.87 19.17
C ASN A 140 5.20 -19.22 19.37
N GLU A 141 4.89 -18.20 18.57
CA GLU A 141 3.58 -17.53 18.57
C GLU A 141 2.57 -18.27 17.68
N ASN A 142 3.07 -19.11 16.76
CA ASN A 142 2.28 -19.94 15.84
C ASN A 142 1.15 -19.18 15.13
N LEU A 143 1.53 -18.05 14.53
CA LEU A 143 0.62 -17.08 13.91
C LEU A 143 0.09 -17.51 12.53
N GLY A 144 0.57 -18.63 12.00
CA GLY A 144 0.27 -19.09 10.65
C GLY A 144 -1.21 -19.36 10.40
N LEU A 145 -1.75 -18.74 9.35
CA LEU A 145 -3.15 -18.85 8.93
C LEU A 145 -3.35 -19.86 7.78
N ASN A 146 -2.26 -20.26 7.11
CA ASN A 146 -2.35 -21.30 6.10
C ASN A 146 -2.51 -22.69 6.75
N PRO A 147 -3.14 -23.65 6.05
CA PRO A 147 -3.33 -25.00 6.56
C PRO A 147 -2.02 -25.65 6.99
N SER A 148 -2.05 -26.41 8.09
CA SER A 148 -0.89 -27.16 8.56
C SER A 148 -0.40 -28.18 7.52
N HIS A 149 0.91 -28.42 7.45
CA HIS A 149 1.52 -29.39 6.52
C HIS A 149 1.01 -30.82 6.66
N LYS A 150 0.48 -31.18 7.83
CA LYS A 150 -0.13 -32.49 8.09
C LYS A 150 -1.65 -32.52 7.91
N GLY A 151 -2.22 -31.41 7.42
CA GLY A 151 -3.67 -31.19 7.35
C GLY A 151 -4.30 -30.96 8.73
N GLU A 152 -5.48 -30.35 8.75
CA GLU A 152 -6.35 -30.30 9.93
C GLU A 152 -7.19 -31.59 9.95
N SER A 153 -6.87 -32.52 10.87
CA SER A 153 -7.61 -33.80 11.00
C SER A 153 -8.82 -33.70 11.95
N ASP A 154 -9.06 -32.51 12.52
CA ASP A 154 -10.09 -32.25 13.52
C ASP A 154 -11.13 -31.25 12.98
N PRO A 155 -12.36 -31.69 12.65
CA PRO A 155 -13.40 -30.83 12.07
C PRO A 155 -13.83 -29.67 12.97
N GLU A 156 -13.69 -29.78 14.30
CA GLU A 156 -14.18 -28.77 15.25
C GLU A 156 -13.22 -27.57 15.38
N LYS A 157 -11.93 -27.74 15.06
CA LYS A 157 -10.92 -26.67 15.12
C LYS A 157 -10.92 -25.72 13.93
N ASN A 158 -11.47 -26.16 12.79
CA ASN A 158 -11.68 -25.31 11.62
C ASN A 158 -12.71 -24.20 11.86
N CYS A 159 -13.49 -24.26 12.94
CA CYS A 159 -14.50 -23.26 13.29
C CYS A 159 -14.36 -22.73 14.73
N GLN A 160 -13.13 -22.66 15.28
CA GLN A 160 -12.93 -21.87 16.50
C GLN A 160 -12.74 -20.39 16.15
N LYS A 161 -13.88 -19.69 16.24
CA LYS A 161 -14.07 -18.24 16.32
C LYS A 161 -12.82 -17.54 16.86
N ILE A 162 -12.24 -16.65 16.06
CA ILE A 162 -11.17 -15.73 16.49
C ILE A 162 -11.74 -14.85 17.59
N THR A 163 -11.57 -15.27 18.85
CA THR A 163 -11.90 -14.46 20.04
C THR A 163 -10.61 -14.09 20.72
N GLY A 164 -10.13 -12.89 20.45
CA GLY A 164 -8.97 -12.33 21.13
C GLY A 164 -7.98 -11.61 20.21
N ILE A 165 -8.47 -10.68 19.39
CA ILE A 165 -7.61 -9.59 18.88
C ILE A 165 -8.06 -8.36 19.67
N SER A 166 -7.28 -7.98 20.69
CA SER A 166 -7.39 -6.64 21.26
C SER A 166 -6.50 -5.74 20.43
N PHE A 167 -7.12 -4.77 19.76
CA PHE A 167 -6.45 -3.60 19.23
C PHE A 167 -5.94 -2.70 20.37
#